data_AF-A0A7X9Q3N8-F1
#
_entry.id   AF-A0A7X9Q3N8-F1
#
_cell.length_a   1.000
_cell.length_b   1.000
_cell.length_c   1.000
_cell.angle_alpha   90.00
_cell.angle_beta   90.00
_cell.angle_gamma   90.00
#
_symmetry.space_group_name_H-M   'P 1'
#
loop_
_entity.id
_entity.type
_entity.pdbx_description
1 polymer ?
#
loop_
_entity_poly.entity_id
_entity_poly.type
_entity_poly.pdbx_seq_one_letter_code
_entity_poly.pdbx_strand_id
1 'polypeptide(L)'
;MLRRLKIGGRVNMLIAVPLLALIAVAALGYVALQRSSVRGDEYKALKQAQDLRAATAPPPASLLEAWAIVNHIGVLGATINGFTPDGMAIIDGELAKLDAAQVRFEESMAYWSQQDLDERVQLRLIQIGGDQGRKFFQQVADEVKPAIASKAPQNLIAVIKSMEWRYNLQQTGVQRALEWAEPEVIAREESTDDYVGTVILFAGAATLGLLVLTLLLSGLVRRSIVGPIRRLAAQANSVATKDLPDVVQTVQDLPADAPVPHLASFDVGTRDEIAELGASFNSVQDAAVDLAAEQAMARRIVSENLVNIARRNQNLLGRTLGFISTLEHGERDPEALDNLFRLDHLTTRMRRNAQSL
;
A
#
# COMPACT_ATOMS: atom_id res chain seq x y z
N MET A 1 21.59 12.47 1.49
CA MET A 1 20.56 13.13 0.64
C MET A 1 19.45 13.78 1.47
N LEU A 2 18.77 13.06 2.38
CA LEU A 2 17.65 13.58 3.20
C LEU A 2 17.98 14.83 4.05
N ARG A 3 19.19 14.94 4.62
CA ARG A 3 19.61 16.07 5.48
C ARG A 3 19.67 17.44 4.79
N ARG A 4 19.57 17.49 3.47
CA ARG A 4 19.54 18.76 2.69
C ARG A 4 18.12 19.21 2.34
N LEU A 5 17.11 18.35 2.54
CA LEU A 5 15.72 18.69 2.27
C LEU A 5 15.15 19.49 3.43
N LYS A 6 14.28 20.44 3.11
CA LYS A 6 13.42 21.14 4.07
C LYS A 6 12.59 20.15 4.90
N ILE A 7 12.31 20.46 6.18
CA ILE A 7 11.50 19.63 7.07
C ILE A 7 10.14 19.34 6.42
N GLY A 8 9.51 20.35 5.81
CA GLY A 8 8.24 20.17 5.10
C GLY A 8 8.32 19.14 3.97
N GLY A 9 9.43 19.12 3.22
CA GLY A 9 9.67 18.11 2.18
C GLY A 9 9.82 16.70 2.74
N ARG A 10 10.48 16.55 3.90
CA ARG A 10 10.63 15.26 4.59
C ARG A 10 9.30 14.76 5.15
N VAL A 11 8.48 15.65 5.73
CA VAL A 11 7.15 15.32 6.23
C VAL A 11 6.22 14.91 5.08
N ASN A 12 6.25 15.64 3.96
CA ASN A 12 5.49 15.26 2.77
C ASN A 12 5.91 13.89 2.23
N MET A 13 7.19 13.53 2.27
CA MET A 13 7.63 12.17 1.92
C MET A 13 7.03 11.09 2.84
N LEU A 14 6.79 11.40 4.11
CA LEU A 14 6.21 10.48 5.09
C LEU A 14 4.75 10.13 4.75
N ILE A 15 4.04 11.02 4.04
CA ILE A 15 2.66 10.82 3.59
C ILE A 15 2.62 10.32 2.14
N ALA A 16 3.34 10.99 1.24
CA ALA A 16 3.30 10.73 -0.20
C ALA A 16 3.86 9.35 -0.57
N VAL A 17 4.92 8.89 0.09
CA VAL A 17 5.53 7.57 -0.21
C VAL A 17 4.56 6.42 0.07
N PRO A 18 3.94 6.31 1.27
CA PRO A 18 2.94 5.26 1.51
C PRO A 18 1.74 5.35 0.56
N LEU A 19 1.30 6.57 0.23
CA LEU A 19 0.12 6.76 -0.63
C LEU A 19 0.41 6.33 -2.07
N LEU A 20 1.57 6.70 -2.61
CA LEU A 20 2.04 6.21 -3.92
C LEU A 20 2.26 4.70 -3.91
N ALA A 21 2.77 4.15 -2.81
CA ALA A 21 2.92 2.72 -2.66
C ALA A 21 1.56 1.99 -2.73
N LEU A 22 0.55 2.52 -2.04
CA LEU A 22 -0.80 1.95 -2.03
C LEU A 22 -1.44 2.01 -3.43
N ILE A 23 -1.26 3.13 -4.14
CA ILE A 23 -1.71 3.28 -5.54
C ILE A 23 -1.01 2.27 -6.45
N ALA A 24 0.30 2.07 -6.30
CA ALA A 24 1.05 1.11 -7.11
C ALA A 24 0.59 -0.34 -6.87
N VAL A 25 0.31 -0.71 -5.62
CA VAL A 25 -0.25 -2.02 -5.26
C VAL A 25 -1.64 -2.20 -5.87
N ALA A 26 -2.50 -1.18 -5.78
CA ALA A 26 -3.84 -1.22 -6.37
C ALA A 26 -3.77 -1.36 -7.90
N ALA A 27 -2.86 -0.65 -8.56
CA ALA A 27 -2.64 -0.74 -10.01
C ALA A 27 -2.13 -2.12 -10.42
N LEU A 28 -1.17 -2.70 -9.68
CA LEU A 28 -0.66 -4.05 -9.93
C LEU A 28 -1.76 -5.10 -9.73
N GLY A 29 -2.54 -4.99 -8.66
CA GLY A 29 -3.70 -5.86 -8.42
C GLY A 29 -4.74 -5.74 -9.53
N TYR A 30 -5.03 -4.53 -9.99
CA TYR A 30 -5.95 -4.30 -11.10
C TYR A 30 -5.45 -4.92 -12.41
N VAL A 31 -4.17 -4.74 -12.75
CA VAL A 31 -3.57 -5.35 -13.95
C VAL A 31 -3.58 -6.89 -13.86
N ALA A 32 -3.31 -7.45 -12.68
CA ALA A 32 -3.38 -8.90 -12.46
C ALA A 32 -4.81 -9.43 -12.65
N LEU A 33 -5.82 -8.71 -12.15
CA LEU A 33 -7.24 -9.04 -12.33
C LEU A 33 -7.72 -8.83 -13.78
N GLN A 34 -7.20 -7.83 -14.48
CA GLN A 34 -7.59 -7.59 -15.87
C GLN A 34 -6.99 -8.64 -16.80
N ARG A 35 -5.77 -9.13 -16.50
CA ARG A 35 -5.21 -10.28 -17.22
C ARG A 35 -5.94 -11.60 -16.92
N SER A 36 -6.66 -11.71 -15.80
CA SER A 36 -7.47 -12.90 -15.54
C SER A 36 -8.78 -12.94 -16.34
N SER A 37 -9.27 -11.81 -16.89
CA SER A 37 -10.46 -11.83 -17.75
C SER A 37 -10.22 -12.46 -19.13
N VAL A 38 -8.98 -12.37 -19.65
CA VAL A 38 -8.53 -13.09 -20.87
C VAL A 38 -8.58 -14.62 -20.68
N ARG A 39 -8.56 -15.11 -19.43
CA ARG A 39 -8.64 -16.53 -19.08
C ARG A 39 -10.06 -17.08 -18.91
N GLY A 40 -11.09 -16.23 -19.05
CA GLY A 40 -12.47 -16.70 -19.13
C GLY A 40 -12.66 -17.64 -20.33
N ASP A 41 -11.91 -17.43 -21.40
CA ASP A 41 -12.02 -18.23 -22.62
C ASP A 41 -11.20 -19.53 -22.53
N GLU A 42 -10.04 -19.52 -21.85
CA GLU A 42 -9.28 -20.75 -21.52
C GLU A 42 -10.05 -21.67 -20.56
N TYR A 43 -10.71 -21.10 -19.54
CA TYR A 43 -11.56 -21.86 -18.62
C TYR A 43 -12.81 -22.43 -19.30
N LYS A 44 -13.43 -21.68 -20.23
CA LYS A 44 -14.55 -22.20 -21.04
C LYS A 44 -14.12 -23.37 -21.92
N ALA A 45 -12.98 -23.26 -22.60
CA ALA A 45 -12.43 -24.33 -23.42
C ALA A 45 -12.10 -25.58 -22.58
N LEU A 46 -11.53 -25.39 -21.39
CA LEU A 46 -11.25 -26.47 -20.45
C LEU A 46 -12.54 -27.18 -20.00
N LYS A 47 -13.55 -26.40 -19.62
CA LYS A 47 -14.86 -26.93 -19.24
C LYS A 47 -15.55 -27.65 -20.40
N GLN A 48 -15.51 -27.12 -21.61
CA GLN A 48 -16.10 -27.75 -22.80
C GLN A 48 -15.48 -29.11 -23.11
N ALA A 49 -14.17 -29.24 -22.96
CA ALA A 49 -13.49 -30.52 -23.19
C ALA A 49 -13.63 -31.48 -22.00
N GLN A 50 -13.76 -30.99 -20.76
CA GLN A 50 -14.23 -31.80 -19.63
C GLN A 50 -15.68 -32.26 -19.81
N ASP A 51 -16.57 -31.44 -20.35
CA ASP A 51 -17.96 -31.78 -20.66
C ASP A 51 -18.04 -32.82 -21.80
N LEU A 52 -17.16 -32.72 -22.81
CA LEU A 52 -17.02 -33.73 -23.87
C LEU A 52 -16.54 -35.07 -23.32
N ARG A 53 -15.62 -35.04 -22.34
CA ARG A 53 -15.15 -36.23 -21.62
C ARG A 53 -16.19 -36.80 -20.66
N ALA A 54 -16.97 -35.94 -20.02
CA ALA A 54 -18.06 -36.28 -19.10
C ALA A 54 -19.35 -36.64 -19.83
N ALA A 55 -19.37 -36.66 -21.16
CA ALA A 55 -20.51 -36.97 -22.01
C ALA A 55 -20.93 -38.46 -21.94
N THR A 56 -21.28 -38.89 -20.73
CA THR A 56 -22.45 -39.71 -20.44
C THR A 56 -23.69 -38.86 -20.03
N ALA A 57 -23.59 -37.53 -19.94
CA ALA A 57 -24.69 -36.55 -20.09
C ALA A 57 -24.12 -35.11 -20.19
N PRO A 58 -24.52 -34.20 -21.13
CA PRO A 58 -25.79 -34.04 -21.87
C PRO A 58 -25.68 -34.44 -23.38
N PRO A 59 -26.74 -34.27 -24.20
CA PRO A 59 -27.29 -35.34 -25.07
C PRO A 59 -26.20 -36.10 -25.84
N PRO A 60 -26.20 -37.44 -25.80
CA PRO A 60 -25.13 -38.22 -26.39
C PRO A 60 -25.07 -37.98 -27.89
N ALA A 61 -23.93 -37.52 -28.39
CA ALA A 61 -23.64 -37.54 -29.83
C ALA A 61 -23.44 -38.97 -30.35
N SER A 62 -23.63 -39.99 -29.50
CA SER A 62 -23.39 -41.41 -29.79
C SER A 62 -24.63 -42.07 -30.34
N LEU A 63 -24.45 -42.89 -31.37
CA LEU A 63 -25.50 -43.78 -31.88
C LEU A 63 -25.71 -45.03 -31.03
N LEU A 64 -24.99 -45.23 -29.93
CA LEU A 64 -25.02 -46.49 -29.15
C LEU A 64 -26.45 -46.92 -28.77
N GLU A 65 -27.26 -46.00 -28.26
CA GLU A 65 -28.64 -46.28 -27.89
C GLU A 65 -29.49 -46.65 -29.12
N ALA A 66 -29.39 -45.85 -30.20
CA ALA A 66 -30.10 -46.10 -31.44
C ALA A 66 -29.71 -47.44 -32.09
N TRP A 67 -28.43 -47.78 -32.06
CA TRP A 67 -27.89 -49.05 -32.57
C TRP A 67 -28.40 -50.25 -31.75
N ALA A 68 -28.45 -50.13 -30.42
CA ALA A 68 -29.01 -51.15 -29.55
C ALA A 68 -30.49 -51.40 -29.85
N ILE A 69 -31.28 -50.33 -30.04
CA ILE A 69 -32.70 -50.42 -30.39
C ILE A 69 -32.88 -51.09 -31.76
N VAL A 70 -32.12 -50.69 -32.78
CA VAL A 70 -32.18 -51.29 -34.13
C VAL A 70 -31.85 -52.79 -34.09
N ASN A 71 -30.83 -53.19 -33.34
CA ASN A 71 -30.51 -54.61 -33.16
C ASN A 71 -31.62 -55.37 -32.40
N HIS A 72 -32.20 -54.75 -31.37
CA HIS A 72 -33.31 -55.33 -30.63
C HIS A 72 -34.53 -55.57 -31.54
N ILE A 73 -34.86 -54.62 -32.41
CA ILE A 73 -35.90 -54.78 -33.44
C ILE A 73 -35.57 -55.94 -34.39
N GLY A 74 -34.30 -56.09 -34.79
CA GLY A 74 -33.85 -57.21 -35.61
C GLY A 74 -34.06 -58.57 -34.92
N VAL A 75 -33.76 -58.65 -33.63
CA VAL A 75 -34.00 -59.85 -32.80
C VAL A 75 -35.50 -60.16 -32.72
N LEU A 76 -36.33 -59.15 -32.43
CA LEU A 76 -37.79 -59.31 -32.35
C LEU A 76 -38.36 -59.80 -33.69
N GLY A 77 -37.96 -59.19 -34.80
CA GLY A 77 -38.38 -59.58 -36.14
C GLY A 77 -37.93 -60.98 -36.55
N ALA A 78 -36.83 -61.50 -35.99
CA ALA A 78 -36.37 -62.87 -36.23
C ALA A 78 -37.13 -63.94 -35.43
N THR A 79 -37.97 -63.55 -34.45
CA THR A 79 -38.77 -64.50 -33.66
C THR A 79 -40.00 -64.99 -34.42
N ILE A 80 -40.49 -66.18 -34.05
CA ILE A 80 -41.71 -66.79 -34.64
C ILE A 80 -42.93 -65.87 -34.50
N ASN A 81 -42.98 -65.08 -33.43
CA ASN A 81 -44.08 -64.15 -33.14
C ASN A 81 -43.77 -62.69 -33.52
N GLY A 82 -42.63 -62.40 -34.15
CA GLY A 82 -42.16 -61.02 -34.35
C GLY A 82 -43.13 -60.13 -35.12
N PHE A 83 -43.83 -60.69 -36.12
CA PHE A 83 -44.76 -59.97 -36.98
C PHE A 83 -46.24 -60.30 -36.71
N THR A 84 -46.54 -60.90 -35.55
CA THR A 84 -47.93 -61.01 -35.05
C THR A 84 -48.41 -59.64 -34.54
N PRO A 85 -49.71 -59.42 -34.31
CA PRO A 85 -50.20 -58.15 -33.77
C PRO A 85 -49.50 -57.72 -32.46
N ASP A 86 -49.25 -58.67 -31.56
CA ASP A 86 -48.55 -58.41 -30.28
C ASP A 86 -47.07 -58.11 -30.50
N GLY A 87 -46.40 -58.83 -31.41
CA GLY A 87 -44.99 -58.57 -31.77
C GLY A 87 -44.80 -57.23 -32.46
N MET A 88 -45.72 -56.86 -33.35
CA MET A 88 -45.74 -55.55 -34.01
C MET A 88 -45.94 -54.42 -33.01
N ALA A 89 -46.80 -54.57 -31.99
CA ALA A 89 -46.97 -53.55 -30.96
C ALA A 89 -45.67 -53.28 -30.17
N ILE A 90 -44.86 -54.32 -29.93
CA ILE A 90 -43.55 -54.17 -29.29
C ILE A 90 -42.57 -53.45 -30.25
N ILE A 91 -42.52 -53.86 -31.52
CA ILE A 91 -41.65 -53.23 -32.53
C ILE A 91 -42.02 -51.75 -32.72
N ASP A 92 -43.30 -51.40 -32.75
CA ASP A 92 -43.76 -50.01 -32.85
C ASP A 92 -43.32 -49.19 -31.63
N GLY A 93 -43.34 -49.79 -30.43
CA GLY A 93 -42.80 -49.17 -29.22
C GLY A 93 -41.29 -48.92 -29.30
N GLU A 94 -40.51 -49.84 -29.87
CA GLU A 94 -39.08 -49.67 -30.10
C GLU A 94 -38.80 -48.61 -31.18
N LEU A 95 -39.60 -48.56 -32.25
CA LEU A 95 -39.50 -47.52 -33.28
C LEU A 95 -39.75 -46.12 -32.70
N ALA A 96 -40.70 -45.97 -31.77
CA ALA A 96 -40.93 -44.69 -31.08
C ALA A 96 -39.72 -44.26 -30.23
N LYS A 97 -39.05 -45.20 -29.55
CA LYS A 97 -37.79 -44.92 -28.83
C LYS A 97 -36.66 -44.52 -29.78
N LEU A 98 -36.60 -45.14 -30.96
CA LEU A 98 -35.61 -44.84 -31.99
C LEU A 98 -35.80 -43.43 -32.56
N ASP A 99 -37.04 -43.01 -32.80
CA ASP A 99 -37.37 -41.65 -33.23
C ASP A 99 -36.99 -40.62 -32.14
N ALA A 100 -37.24 -40.94 -30.86
CA ALA A 100 -36.77 -40.10 -29.75
C ALA A 100 -35.24 -40.06 -29.62
N ALA A 101 -34.53 -41.14 -29.97
CA ALA A 101 -33.07 -41.15 -30.01
C ALA A 101 -32.53 -40.28 -31.16
N GLN A 102 -33.21 -40.24 -32.31
CA GLN A 102 -32.85 -39.35 -33.42
C GLN A 102 -32.95 -37.87 -33.03
N VAL A 103 -34.02 -37.47 -32.35
CA VAL A 103 -34.21 -36.10 -31.88
C VAL A 103 -33.07 -35.70 -30.93
N ARG A 104 -32.76 -36.54 -29.93
CA ARG A 104 -31.66 -36.30 -28.99
C ARG A 104 -30.30 -36.22 -29.70
N PHE A 105 -30.08 -37.04 -30.71
CA PHE A 105 -28.87 -36.97 -31.52
C PHE A 105 -28.74 -35.62 -32.24
N GLU A 106 -29.79 -35.15 -32.91
CA GLU A 106 -29.75 -33.84 -33.60
C GLU A 106 -29.60 -32.67 -32.62
N GLU A 107 -30.26 -32.72 -31.46
CA GLU A 107 -30.07 -31.74 -30.38
C GLU A 107 -28.61 -31.72 -29.90
N SER A 108 -27.99 -32.89 -29.78
CA SER A 108 -26.55 -33.01 -29.47
C SER A 108 -25.69 -32.38 -30.55
N MET A 109 -25.92 -32.71 -31.81
CA MET A 109 -25.16 -32.15 -32.92
C MET A 109 -25.30 -30.63 -32.98
N ALA A 110 -26.50 -30.10 -32.76
CA ALA A 110 -26.76 -28.68 -32.71
C ALA A 110 -26.03 -28.02 -31.53
N TYR A 111 -26.11 -28.60 -30.33
CA TYR A 111 -25.41 -28.10 -29.15
C TYR A 111 -23.90 -28.02 -29.37
N TRP A 112 -23.28 -29.12 -29.84
CA TRP A 112 -21.83 -29.19 -30.04
C TRP A 112 -21.35 -28.32 -31.21
N SER A 113 -22.18 -28.09 -32.22
CA SER A 113 -21.84 -27.20 -33.34
C SER A 113 -21.71 -25.72 -32.94
N GLN A 114 -22.39 -25.32 -31.87
CA GLN A 114 -22.37 -23.96 -31.34
C GLN A 114 -21.25 -23.74 -30.31
N GLN A 115 -20.58 -24.81 -29.90
CA GLN A 115 -19.41 -24.71 -29.02
C GLN A 115 -18.18 -24.32 -29.83
N ASP A 116 -17.34 -23.45 -29.25
CA ASP A 116 -16.06 -23.02 -29.82
C ASP A 116 -14.98 -24.12 -29.65
N LEU A 117 -15.22 -25.27 -30.29
CA LEU A 117 -14.34 -26.44 -30.23
C LEU A 117 -13.14 -26.28 -31.18
N ASP A 118 -12.02 -26.92 -30.85
CA ASP A 118 -10.88 -27.04 -31.78
C ASP A 118 -11.34 -27.59 -33.14
N GLU A 119 -10.76 -27.05 -34.20
CA GLU A 119 -11.15 -27.36 -35.58
C GLU A 119 -11.09 -28.88 -35.87
N ARG A 120 -10.12 -29.59 -35.28
CA ARG A 120 -9.97 -31.04 -35.47
C ARG A 120 -11.06 -31.83 -34.72
N VAL A 121 -11.45 -31.37 -33.54
CA VAL A 121 -12.57 -31.93 -32.76
C VAL A 121 -13.87 -31.69 -33.51
N GLN A 122 -14.09 -30.47 -34.00
CA GLN A 122 -15.28 -30.11 -34.77
C GLN A 122 -15.40 -30.93 -36.07
N LEU A 123 -14.30 -31.10 -36.80
CA LEU A 123 -14.24 -31.94 -38.01
C LEU A 123 -14.65 -33.40 -37.72
N ARG A 124 -14.11 -34.00 -36.65
CA ARG A 124 -14.39 -35.40 -36.30
C ARG A 124 -15.79 -35.61 -35.73
N LEU A 125 -16.20 -34.76 -34.79
CA LEU A 125 -17.48 -34.88 -34.09
C LEU A 125 -18.63 -34.43 -35.00
N ILE A 126 -18.55 -33.23 -35.55
CA ILE A 126 -19.65 -32.60 -36.29
C ILE A 126 -19.73 -33.07 -37.73
N GLN A 127 -18.63 -32.98 -38.47
CA GLN A 127 -18.66 -33.30 -39.90
C GLN A 127 -18.68 -34.81 -40.13
N ILE A 128 -17.78 -35.57 -39.52
CA ILE A 128 -17.68 -37.02 -39.75
C ILE A 128 -18.72 -37.76 -38.91
N GLY A 129 -18.72 -37.60 -37.59
CA GLY A 129 -19.65 -38.27 -36.68
C GLY A 129 -21.11 -37.88 -36.95
N GLY A 130 -21.37 -36.57 -37.07
CA GLY A 130 -22.70 -36.04 -37.36
C GLY A 130 -23.30 -36.53 -38.67
N ASP A 131 -22.53 -36.48 -39.76
CA ASP A 131 -22.99 -36.94 -41.08
C ASP A 131 -23.28 -38.44 -41.10
N GLN A 132 -22.43 -39.26 -40.48
CA GLN A 132 -22.67 -40.70 -40.39
C GLN A 132 -23.90 -41.02 -39.52
N GLY A 133 -24.12 -40.28 -38.43
CA GLY A 133 -25.32 -40.43 -37.60
C GLY A 133 -26.61 -40.04 -38.34
N ARG A 134 -26.61 -38.94 -39.09
CA ARG A 134 -27.75 -38.58 -39.93
C ARG A 134 -28.04 -39.63 -40.99
N LYS A 135 -27.00 -40.15 -41.65
CA LYS A 135 -27.14 -41.24 -42.64
C LYS A 135 -27.62 -42.55 -42.01
N PHE A 136 -27.23 -42.83 -40.76
CA PHE A 136 -27.75 -43.97 -40.02
C PHE A 136 -29.26 -43.85 -39.83
N PHE A 137 -29.76 -42.71 -39.33
CA PHE A 137 -31.20 -42.49 -39.15
C PHE A 137 -31.97 -42.40 -40.47
N GLN A 138 -31.38 -41.88 -41.54
CA GLN A 138 -31.94 -41.95 -42.89
C GLN A 138 -32.14 -43.41 -43.33
N GLN A 139 -31.13 -44.27 -43.14
CA GLN A 139 -31.24 -45.68 -43.47
C GLN A 139 -32.29 -46.42 -42.61
N VAL A 140 -32.46 -46.02 -41.34
CA VAL A 140 -33.59 -46.51 -40.52
C VAL A 140 -34.92 -46.17 -41.18
N ALA A 141 -35.12 -44.91 -41.60
CA ALA A 141 -36.36 -44.45 -42.19
C ALA A 141 -36.64 -45.10 -43.56
N ASP A 142 -35.61 -45.22 -44.39
CA ASP A 142 -35.74 -45.63 -45.80
C ASP A 142 -35.70 -47.14 -46.01
N GLU A 143 -35.05 -47.90 -45.11
CA GLU A 143 -34.84 -49.34 -45.29
C GLU A 143 -35.39 -50.17 -44.12
N VAL A 144 -35.13 -49.79 -42.86
CA VAL A 144 -35.57 -50.57 -41.68
C VAL A 144 -37.09 -50.50 -41.51
N LYS A 145 -37.68 -49.29 -41.50
CA LYS A 145 -39.14 -49.13 -41.34
C LYS A 145 -39.92 -49.84 -42.46
N PRO A 146 -39.53 -49.74 -43.75
CA PRO A 146 -40.18 -50.51 -44.82
C PRO A 146 -39.98 -52.03 -44.74
N ALA A 147 -38.82 -52.51 -44.28
CA ALA A 147 -38.59 -53.94 -44.10
C ALA A 147 -39.48 -54.54 -42.99
N ILE A 148 -39.74 -53.77 -41.92
CA ILE A 148 -40.70 -54.13 -40.87
C ILE A 148 -42.13 -54.16 -41.44
N ALA A 149 -42.54 -53.11 -42.16
CA ALA A 149 -43.88 -53.02 -42.77
C ALA A 149 -44.17 -54.16 -43.76
N SER A 150 -43.13 -54.60 -44.48
CA SER A 150 -43.20 -55.73 -45.43
C SER A 150 -43.21 -57.10 -44.75
N LYS A 151 -43.05 -57.15 -43.41
CA LYS A 151 -43.02 -58.37 -42.59
C LYS A 151 -42.03 -59.42 -43.11
N ALA A 152 -40.89 -58.95 -43.62
CA ALA A 152 -39.87 -59.78 -44.26
C ALA A 152 -38.64 -59.90 -43.33
N PRO A 153 -38.59 -60.90 -42.42
CA PRO A 153 -37.53 -61.02 -41.42
C PRO A 153 -36.12 -61.09 -42.03
N GLN A 154 -35.97 -61.80 -43.14
CA GLN A 154 -34.67 -61.93 -43.81
C GLN A 154 -34.18 -60.59 -44.38
N ASN A 155 -35.08 -59.79 -44.91
CA ASN A 155 -34.75 -58.46 -45.43
C ASN A 155 -34.39 -57.50 -44.27
N LEU A 156 -35.16 -57.54 -43.18
CA LEU A 156 -34.90 -56.74 -41.98
C LEU A 156 -33.50 -57.02 -41.40
N ILE A 157 -33.13 -58.30 -41.26
CA ILE A 157 -31.80 -58.71 -40.76
C ILE A 157 -30.69 -58.25 -41.72
N ALA A 158 -30.90 -58.37 -43.03
CA ALA A 158 -29.91 -57.94 -44.02
C ALA A 158 -29.66 -56.42 -43.98
N VAL A 159 -30.73 -55.62 -43.87
CA VAL A 159 -30.65 -54.16 -43.72
C VAL A 159 -29.91 -53.80 -42.44
N ILE A 160 -30.29 -54.36 -41.28
CA ILE A 160 -29.65 -54.06 -39.99
C ILE A 160 -28.15 -54.39 -40.02
N LYS A 161 -27.78 -55.54 -40.60
CA LYS A 161 -26.37 -55.92 -40.75
C LYS A 161 -25.60 -54.94 -41.63
N SER A 162 -26.23 -54.41 -42.68
CA SER A 162 -25.60 -53.42 -43.56
C SER A 162 -25.35 -52.06 -42.89
N MET A 163 -25.99 -51.78 -41.75
CA MET A 163 -25.83 -50.52 -41.01
C MET A 163 -24.63 -50.53 -40.06
N GLU A 164 -24.06 -51.70 -39.73
CA GLU A 164 -23.00 -51.88 -38.72
C GLU A 164 -21.77 -51.01 -39.00
N TRP A 165 -21.34 -50.91 -40.26
CA TRP A 165 -20.17 -50.12 -40.63
C TRP A 165 -20.38 -48.61 -40.38
N ARG A 166 -21.61 -48.10 -40.57
CA ARG A 166 -21.93 -46.68 -40.34
C ARG A 166 -21.86 -46.35 -38.86
N TYR A 167 -22.44 -47.24 -38.05
CA TYR A 167 -22.35 -47.15 -36.59
C TYR A 167 -20.88 -47.12 -36.13
N ASN A 168 -20.07 -48.09 -36.58
CA ASN A 168 -18.66 -48.17 -36.22
C ASN A 168 -17.85 -46.94 -36.66
N LEU A 169 -18.14 -46.40 -37.86
CA LEU A 169 -17.47 -45.21 -38.37
C LEU A 169 -17.86 -43.96 -37.58
N GLN A 170 -19.12 -43.83 -37.20
CA GLN A 170 -19.61 -42.75 -36.34
C GLN A 170 -18.95 -42.80 -34.96
N GLN A 171 -18.94 -43.98 -34.33
CA GLN A 171 -18.32 -44.20 -33.03
C GLN A 171 -16.82 -43.88 -33.05
N THR A 172 -16.12 -44.26 -34.11
CA THR A 172 -14.70 -43.91 -34.31
C THR A 172 -14.50 -42.39 -34.43
N GLY A 173 -15.42 -41.68 -35.09
CA GLY A 173 -15.40 -40.23 -35.19
C GLY A 173 -15.52 -39.55 -33.81
N VAL A 174 -16.48 -40.00 -32.99
CA VAL A 174 -16.67 -39.51 -31.62
C VAL A 174 -15.46 -39.83 -30.73
N GLN A 175 -14.95 -41.06 -30.79
CA GLN A 175 -13.80 -41.47 -29.97
C GLN A 175 -12.55 -40.66 -30.29
N ARG A 176 -12.24 -40.44 -31.57
CA ARG A 176 -11.07 -39.61 -31.95
C ARG A 176 -11.25 -38.14 -31.59
N ALA A 177 -12.47 -37.61 -31.65
CA ALA A 177 -12.76 -36.27 -31.18
C ALA A 177 -12.44 -36.14 -29.69
N LEU A 178 -12.78 -37.16 -28.90
CA LEU A 178 -12.46 -37.21 -27.47
C LEU A 178 -10.96 -37.35 -27.21
N GLU A 179 -10.26 -38.23 -27.93
CA GLU A 179 -8.81 -38.42 -27.82
C GLU A 179 -8.01 -37.14 -28.10
N TRP A 180 -8.52 -36.25 -28.96
CA TRP A 180 -7.88 -34.96 -29.24
C TRP A 180 -8.24 -33.87 -28.24
N ALA A 181 -9.40 -33.96 -27.62
CA ALA A 181 -9.80 -33.02 -26.57
C ALA A 181 -9.03 -33.26 -25.25
N GLU A 182 -8.70 -34.51 -24.91
CA GLU A 182 -8.00 -34.84 -23.65
C GLU A 182 -6.61 -34.20 -23.45
N PRO A 183 -5.64 -34.31 -24.39
CA PRO A 183 -4.31 -33.72 -24.19
C PRO A 183 -4.34 -32.19 -24.17
N GLU A 184 -5.30 -31.56 -24.83
CA GLU A 184 -5.47 -30.11 -24.82
C GLU A 184 -6.00 -29.59 -23.47
N VAL A 185 -6.87 -30.37 -22.81
CA VAL A 185 -7.31 -30.12 -21.42
C VAL A 185 -6.13 -30.19 -20.46
N ILE A 186 -5.37 -31.30 -20.51
CA ILE A 186 -4.28 -31.57 -19.56
C ILE A 186 -3.16 -30.53 -19.70
N ALA A 187 -2.73 -30.21 -20.92
CA ALA A 187 -1.67 -29.22 -21.15
C ALA A 187 -2.08 -27.80 -20.68
N ARG A 188 -3.37 -27.46 -20.80
CA ARG A 188 -3.90 -26.16 -20.35
C ARG A 188 -4.08 -26.10 -18.84
N GLU A 189 -4.49 -27.19 -18.19
CA GLU A 189 -4.54 -27.31 -16.71
C GLU A 189 -3.15 -27.09 -16.09
N GLU A 190 -2.14 -27.80 -16.59
CA GLU A 190 -0.76 -27.71 -16.07
C GLU A 190 -0.15 -26.31 -16.25
N SER A 191 -0.40 -25.67 -17.41
CA SER A 191 0.07 -24.30 -17.65
C SER A 191 -0.61 -23.23 -16.78
N THR A 192 -1.82 -23.52 -16.28
CA THR A 192 -2.62 -22.58 -15.49
C THR A 192 -2.16 -22.56 -14.03
N ASP A 193 -1.91 -23.72 -13.42
CA ASP A 193 -1.51 -23.81 -12.01
C ASP A 193 -0.13 -23.20 -11.74
N ASP A 194 0.87 -23.52 -12.58
CA ASP A 194 2.24 -23.01 -12.40
C ASP A 194 2.35 -21.50 -12.61
N TYR A 195 1.60 -20.97 -13.58
CA TYR A 195 1.59 -19.53 -13.83
C TYR A 195 0.84 -18.77 -12.74
N VAL A 196 -0.31 -19.29 -12.26
CA VAL A 196 -1.09 -18.63 -11.19
C VAL A 196 -0.29 -18.58 -9.90
N GLY A 197 0.36 -19.69 -9.52
CA GLY A 197 1.25 -19.72 -8.35
C GLY A 197 2.38 -18.71 -8.48
N THR A 198 3.03 -18.64 -9.65
CA THR A 198 4.15 -17.74 -9.91
C THR A 198 3.72 -16.26 -9.88
N VAL A 199 2.62 -15.89 -10.52
CA VAL A 199 2.13 -14.50 -10.54
C VAL A 199 1.64 -14.05 -9.17
N ILE A 200 0.91 -14.89 -8.43
CA ILE A 200 0.49 -14.57 -7.06
C ILE A 200 1.71 -14.38 -6.16
N LEU A 201 2.73 -15.24 -6.30
CA LEU A 201 3.97 -15.13 -5.54
C LEU A 201 4.71 -13.83 -5.87
N PHE A 202 4.90 -13.49 -7.15
CA PHE A 202 5.57 -12.25 -7.54
C PHE A 202 4.77 -10.99 -7.14
N ALA A 203 3.46 -10.98 -7.30
CA ALA A 203 2.60 -9.88 -6.88
C ALA A 203 2.61 -9.72 -5.35
N GLY A 204 2.57 -10.83 -4.61
CA GLY A 204 2.69 -10.85 -3.15
C GLY A 204 4.07 -10.36 -2.68
N ALA A 205 5.14 -10.84 -3.30
CA ALA A 205 6.51 -10.43 -3.01
C ALA A 205 6.75 -8.94 -3.33
N ALA A 206 6.24 -8.43 -4.46
CA ALA A 206 6.32 -7.02 -4.82
C ALA A 206 5.58 -6.15 -3.81
N THR A 207 4.39 -6.57 -3.38
CA THR A 207 3.59 -5.87 -2.36
C THR A 207 4.30 -5.82 -1.02
N LEU A 208 4.83 -6.96 -0.55
CA LEU A 208 5.64 -7.04 0.68
C LEU A 208 6.90 -6.16 0.59
N GLY A 209 7.62 -6.22 -0.53
CA GLY A 209 8.80 -5.40 -0.77
C GLY A 209 8.49 -3.91 -0.68
N LEU A 210 7.37 -3.47 -1.25
CA LEU A 210 6.93 -2.07 -1.22
C LEU A 210 6.53 -1.62 0.20
N LEU A 211 5.89 -2.48 0.98
CA LEU A 211 5.57 -2.22 2.39
C LEU A 211 6.84 -2.08 3.23
N VAL A 212 7.80 -3.00 3.08
CA VAL A 212 9.09 -2.94 3.79
C VAL A 212 9.85 -1.67 3.41
N LEU A 213 9.91 -1.34 2.12
CA LEU A 213 10.56 -0.12 1.63
C LEU A 213 9.93 1.14 2.24
N THR A 214 8.59 1.18 2.32
CA THR A 214 7.84 2.28 2.93
C THR A 214 8.17 2.42 4.42
N LEU A 215 8.22 1.32 5.17
CA LEU A 215 8.58 1.31 6.59
C LEU A 215 10.02 1.79 6.83
N LEU A 216 10.97 1.34 6.00
CA LEU A 216 12.36 1.76 6.06
C LEU A 216 12.51 3.27 5.79
N LEU A 217 11.89 3.77 4.72
CA LEU A 217 11.88 5.20 4.37
C LEU A 217 11.27 6.04 5.49
N SER A 218 10.14 5.62 6.04
CA SER A 218 9.47 6.31 7.15
C SER A 218 10.35 6.36 8.41
N GLY A 219 11.04 5.26 8.73
CA GLY A 219 12.00 5.18 9.82
C GLY A 219 13.21 6.10 9.63
N LEU A 220 13.75 6.19 8.41
CA LEU A 220 14.84 7.09 8.05
C LEU A 220 14.43 8.56 8.18
N VAL A 221 13.26 8.92 7.66
CA VAL A 221 12.70 10.27 7.76
C VAL A 221 12.51 10.65 9.23
N ARG A 222 11.89 9.79 10.04
CA ARG A 222 11.70 10.01 11.48
C ARG A 222 13.02 10.29 12.18
N ARG A 223 14.04 9.46 11.98
CA ARG A 223 15.38 9.66 12.57
C ARG A 223 16.04 10.95 12.09
N SER A 224 15.80 11.37 10.86
CA SER A 224 16.35 12.60 10.29
C SER A 224 15.77 13.89 10.87
N ILE A 225 14.57 13.83 11.47
CA ILE A 225 13.90 15.00 12.07
C ILE A 225 14.01 14.97 13.60
N VAL A 226 13.63 13.85 14.23
CA VAL A 226 13.56 13.75 15.71
C VAL A 226 14.93 13.86 16.37
N GLY A 227 15.97 13.29 15.75
CA GLY A 227 17.33 13.32 16.28
C GLY A 227 17.88 14.74 16.44
N PRO A 228 17.95 15.54 15.36
CA PRO A 228 18.42 16.92 15.42
C PRO A 228 17.59 17.81 16.37
N ILE A 229 16.25 17.69 16.37
CA ILE A 229 15.39 18.45 17.29
C ILE A 229 15.73 18.14 18.75
N ARG A 230 15.88 16.85 19.10
CA ARG A 230 16.26 16.46 20.47
C ARG A 230 17.63 17.00 20.87
N ARG A 231 18.59 17.03 19.95
CA ARG A 231 19.93 17.61 20.20
C ARG A 231 19.85 19.12 20.43
N LEU A 232 19.11 19.83 19.58
CA LEU A 232 18.89 21.27 19.73
C LEU A 232 18.21 21.60 21.06
N ALA A 233 17.15 20.86 21.40
CA ALA A 233 16.43 21.04 22.66
C ALA A 233 17.32 20.77 23.88
N ALA A 234 18.15 19.72 23.84
CA ALA A 234 19.10 19.42 24.91
C ALA A 234 20.16 20.51 25.08
N GLN A 235 20.73 21.00 23.96
CA GLN A 235 21.69 22.10 23.99
C GLN A 235 21.04 23.39 24.51
N ALA A 236 19.82 23.71 24.07
CA ALA A 236 19.12 24.92 24.47
C ALA A 236 18.79 24.91 25.96
N ASN A 237 18.41 23.74 26.49
CA ASN A 237 18.20 23.56 27.92
C ASN A 237 19.50 23.74 28.73
N SER A 238 20.63 23.19 28.26
CA SER A 238 21.94 23.40 28.91
C SER A 238 22.29 24.88 28.99
N VAL A 239 22.17 25.59 27.86
CA VAL A 239 22.49 27.00 27.76
C VAL A 239 21.58 27.83 28.68
N ALA A 240 20.27 27.60 28.64
CA ALA A 240 19.32 28.35 29.44
C ALA A 240 19.48 28.12 30.97
N THR A 241 19.85 26.90 31.38
CA THR A 241 19.86 26.54 32.81
C THR A 241 21.22 26.77 33.46
N LYS A 242 22.31 26.71 32.69
CA LYS A 242 23.67 26.75 33.23
C LYS A 242 24.57 27.74 32.49
N ASP A 243 24.80 27.52 31.20
CA ASP A 243 25.91 28.21 30.51
C ASP A 243 25.66 29.73 30.37
N LEU A 244 24.44 30.15 30.04
CA LEU A 244 24.09 31.57 29.92
C LEU A 244 24.07 32.29 31.28
N PRO A 245 23.40 31.77 32.34
CA PRO A 245 23.52 32.35 33.68
C PRO A 245 24.96 32.50 34.16
N ASP A 246 25.82 31.49 33.97
CA ASP A 246 27.22 31.51 34.39
C ASP A 246 28.01 32.61 33.66
N VAL A 247 27.81 32.76 32.34
CA VAL A 247 28.45 33.82 31.55
C VAL A 247 27.93 35.19 31.95
N VAL A 248 26.61 35.34 32.17
CA VAL A 248 26.02 36.61 32.62
C VAL A 248 26.56 37.04 33.99
N GLN A 249 26.79 36.11 34.93
CA GLN A 249 27.46 36.41 36.19
C GLN A 249 28.92 36.83 35.96
N THR A 250 29.64 36.06 35.14
CA THR A 250 31.03 36.37 34.79
C THR A 250 31.17 37.77 34.19
N VAL A 251 30.27 38.16 33.29
CA VAL A 251 30.24 39.49 32.65
C VAL A 251 29.99 40.62 33.65
N GLN A 252 29.16 40.38 34.68
CA GLN A 252 28.93 41.38 35.72
C GLN A 252 30.20 41.65 36.57
N ASP A 253 31.03 40.63 36.76
CA ASP A 253 32.25 40.69 37.58
C ASP A 253 33.51 41.11 36.78
N LEU A 254 33.48 41.01 35.45
CA LEU A 254 34.64 41.26 34.57
C LEU A 254 35.06 42.75 34.52
N PRO A 255 36.36 43.11 34.61
CA PRO A 255 36.81 44.50 34.47
C PRO A 255 36.31 45.19 33.20
N ALA A 256 36.19 46.52 33.20
CA ALA A 256 35.54 47.27 32.11
C ALA A 256 36.20 47.07 30.73
N ASP A 257 37.51 46.81 30.72
CA ASP A 257 38.30 46.64 29.51
C ASP A 257 38.47 45.16 29.12
N ALA A 258 37.85 44.24 29.87
CA ALA A 258 37.99 42.82 29.64
C ALA A 258 37.08 42.34 28.49
N PRO A 259 37.55 41.42 27.63
CA PRO A 259 36.73 40.86 26.56
C PRO A 259 35.49 40.14 27.10
N VAL A 260 34.35 40.38 26.47
CA VAL A 260 33.10 39.68 26.78
C VAL A 260 33.22 38.20 26.35
N PRO A 261 32.87 37.21 27.20
CA PRO A 261 32.95 35.80 26.84
C PRO A 261 31.90 35.44 25.78
N HIS A 262 32.30 34.71 24.75
CA HIS A 262 31.37 34.13 23.78
C HIS A 262 30.97 32.72 24.19
N LEU A 263 29.69 32.40 24.04
CA LEU A 263 29.18 31.07 24.29
C LEU A 263 29.34 30.17 23.04
N ALA A 264 29.34 28.85 23.27
CA ALA A 264 29.42 27.88 22.19
C ALA A 264 28.18 27.93 21.30
N SER A 265 28.37 28.11 20.00
CA SER A 265 27.28 28.19 19.03
C SER A 265 26.49 26.89 18.91
N PHE A 266 25.17 27.00 18.72
CA PHE A 266 24.29 25.93 18.32
C PHE A 266 24.65 25.42 16.92
N ASP A 267 25.27 24.24 16.83
CA ASP A 267 25.47 23.49 15.58
C ASP A 267 24.78 22.12 15.65
N VAL A 268 23.67 22.01 14.93
CA VAL A 268 22.85 20.79 14.82
C VAL A 268 23.31 19.84 13.71
N GLY A 269 24.32 20.22 12.92
CA GLY A 269 24.84 19.38 11.83
C GLY A 269 23.83 19.14 10.69
N THR A 270 22.85 20.01 10.55
CA THR A 270 21.87 20.03 9.45
C THR A 270 22.02 21.30 8.61
N ARG A 271 21.34 21.38 7.47
CA ARG A 271 21.32 22.55 6.57
C ARG A 271 19.89 22.97 6.22
N ASP A 272 18.97 22.67 7.12
CA ASP A 272 17.53 22.83 6.98
C ASP A 272 17.04 23.89 7.98
N GLU A 273 15.72 24.00 8.15
CA GLU A 273 15.07 24.92 9.07
C GLU A 273 15.53 24.72 10.54
N ILE A 274 16.05 23.55 10.91
CA ILE A 274 16.63 23.33 12.24
C ILE A 274 17.95 24.08 12.40
N ALA A 275 18.75 24.18 11.33
CA ALA A 275 19.99 24.97 11.33
C ALA A 275 19.69 26.48 11.40
N GLU A 276 18.64 26.92 10.70
CA GLU A 276 18.13 28.30 10.79
C GLU A 276 17.63 28.63 12.20
N LEU A 277 16.96 27.68 12.86
CA LEU A 277 16.56 27.82 14.26
C LEU A 277 17.77 27.88 15.21
N GLY A 278 18.80 27.05 14.98
CA GLY A 278 20.06 27.12 15.73
C GLY A 278 20.76 28.47 15.60
N ALA A 279 20.81 29.03 14.39
CA ALA A 279 21.35 30.38 14.16
C ALA A 279 20.55 31.46 14.91
N SER A 280 19.21 31.37 14.92
CA SER A 280 18.36 32.27 15.70
C SER A 280 18.66 32.20 17.21
N PHE A 281 18.90 31.00 17.76
CA PHE A 281 19.28 30.85 19.16
C PHE A 281 20.65 31.46 19.48
N ASN A 282 21.63 31.38 18.56
CA ASN A 282 22.92 32.08 18.72
C ASN A 282 22.70 33.60 18.82
N SER A 283 21.87 34.18 17.95
CA SER A 283 21.59 35.63 18.00
C SER A 283 20.92 36.07 19.31
N VAL A 284 20.03 35.25 19.87
CA VAL A 284 19.40 35.52 21.19
C VAL A 284 20.42 35.44 22.32
N GLN A 285 21.33 34.48 22.25
CA GLN A 285 22.41 34.30 23.22
C GLN A 285 23.37 35.49 23.22
N ASP A 286 23.82 35.91 22.04
CA ASP A 286 24.71 37.07 21.88
C ASP A 286 24.04 38.34 22.43
N ALA A 287 22.78 38.59 22.06
CA ALA A 287 22.03 39.74 22.55
C ALA A 287 21.85 39.73 24.08
N ALA A 288 21.69 38.56 24.70
CA ALA A 288 21.57 38.44 26.16
C ALA A 288 22.89 38.74 26.87
N VAL A 289 24.01 38.29 26.31
CA VAL A 289 25.36 38.57 26.83
C VAL A 289 25.70 40.06 26.68
N ASP A 290 25.40 40.66 25.53
CA ASP A 290 25.59 42.09 25.28
C ASP A 290 24.77 42.94 26.26
N LEU A 291 23.50 42.60 26.46
CA LEU A 291 22.63 43.28 27.42
C LEU A 291 23.17 43.19 28.86
N ALA A 292 23.70 42.03 29.25
CA ALA A 292 24.33 41.88 30.56
C ALA A 292 25.58 42.75 30.70
N ALA A 293 26.40 42.86 29.65
CA ALA A 293 27.58 43.74 29.62
C ALA A 293 27.19 45.22 29.74
N GLU A 294 26.18 45.66 28.98
CA GLU A 294 25.63 47.02 29.08
C GLU A 294 25.11 47.33 30.49
N GLN A 295 24.38 46.38 31.11
CA GLN A 295 23.89 46.53 32.47
C GLN A 295 25.02 46.61 33.50
N ALA A 296 26.08 45.80 33.35
CA ALA A 296 27.25 45.85 34.21
C ALA A 296 27.97 47.20 34.12
N MET A 297 28.16 47.72 32.90
CA MET A 297 28.74 49.06 32.69
C MET A 297 27.87 50.17 33.29
N ALA A 298 26.55 50.12 33.07
CA ALA A 298 25.63 51.10 33.63
C ALA A 298 25.69 51.13 35.17
N ARG A 299 25.71 49.95 35.82
CA ARG A 299 25.87 49.86 37.28
C ARG A 299 27.19 50.48 37.76
N ARG A 300 28.30 50.25 37.05
CA ARG A 300 29.61 50.84 37.40
C ARG A 300 29.62 52.35 37.28
N ILE A 301 29.09 52.89 36.18
CA ILE A 301 28.98 54.34 35.98
C ILE A 301 28.19 54.97 37.12
N VAL A 302 27.09 54.35 37.55
CA VAL A 302 26.31 54.82 38.71
C VAL A 302 27.14 54.74 39.99
N SER A 303 27.80 53.61 40.28
CA SER A 303 28.67 53.45 41.46
C SER A 303 29.81 54.48 41.52
N GLU A 304 30.50 54.72 40.41
CA GLU A 304 31.58 55.73 40.32
C GLU A 304 31.06 57.14 40.56
N ASN A 305 29.91 57.48 39.97
CA ASN A 305 29.27 58.78 40.20
C ASN A 305 28.88 58.96 41.67
N LEU A 306 28.34 57.93 42.33
CA LEU A 306 28.02 57.99 43.76
C LEU A 306 29.28 58.22 44.61
N VAL A 307 30.38 57.52 44.34
CA VAL A 307 31.66 57.72 45.02
C VAL A 307 32.20 59.13 44.79
N ASN A 308 32.12 59.64 43.55
CA ASN A 308 32.54 60.99 43.22
C ASN A 308 31.69 62.06 43.91
N ILE A 309 30.37 61.87 43.97
CA ILE A 309 29.45 62.75 44.71
C ILE A 309 29.78 62.72 46.20
N ALA A 310 29.99 61.55 46.79
CA ALA A 310 30.37 61.40 48.19
C ALA A 310 31.67 62.16 48.50
N ARG A 311 32.71 62.00 47.67
CA ARG A 311 33.99 62.71 47.82
C ARG A 311 33.84 64.22 47.69
N ARG A 312 33.03 64.70 46.73
CA ARG A 312 32.71 66.13 46.58
C ARG A 312 31.98 66.67 47.79
N ASN A 313 30.99 65.95 48.31
CA ASN A 313 30.25 66.32 49.50
C ASN A 313 31.16 66.37 50.74
N GLN A 314 32.04 65.38 50.92
CA GLN A 314 33.06 65.38 51.98
C GLN A 314 33.99 66.60 51.89
N ASN A 315 34.46 66.95 50.68
CA ASN A 315 35.30 68.13 50.48
C ASN A 315 34.56 69.44 50.79
N LEU A 316 33.29 69.56 50.39
CA LEU A 316 32.44 70.71 50.72
C LEU A 316 32.23 70.83 52.23
N LEU A 317 31.84 69.74 52.90
CA LEU A 317 31.65 69.70 54.35
C LEU A 317 32.93 70.06 55.12
N GLY A 318 34.10 69.58 54.65
CA GLY A 318 35.39 69.95 55.23
C GLY A 318 35.68 71.44 55.15
N ARG A 319 35.35 72.07 54.02
CA ARG A 319 35.46 73.53 53.83
C ARG A 319 34.47 74.29 54.72
N THR A 320 33.23 73.81 54.82
CA THR A 320 32.20 74.43 55.69
C THR A 320 32.61 74.38 57.16
N LEU A 321 33.13 73.25 57.64
CA LEU A 321 33.67 73.14 59.01
C LEU A 321 34.80 74.14 59.24
N GLY A 322 35.78 74.22 58.32
CA GLY A 322 36.86 75.21 58.43
C GLY A 322 36.37 76.66 58.47
N PHE A 323 35.31 76.97 57.72
CA PHE A 323 34.67 78.28 57.76
C PHE A 323 33.96 78.56 59.09
N ILE A 324 33.19 77.59 59.62
CA ILE A 324 32.55 77.70 60.95
C ILE A 324 33.61 77.92 62.03
N SER A 325 34.69 77.13 62.05
CA SER A 325 35.78 77.32 63.02
C SER A 325 36.44 78.70 62.94
N THR A 326 36.48 79.31 61.74
CA THR A 326 36.99 80.69 61.59
C THR A 326 36.03 81.71 62.21
N LEU A 327 34.72 81.53 62.05
CA LEU A 327 33.70 82.36 62.70
C LEU A 327 33.73 82.21 64.23
N GLU A 328 33.87 80.99 64.75
CA GLU A 328 33.99 80.71 66.19
C GLU A 328 35.17 81.45 66.84
N HIS A 329 36.32 81.49 66.18
CA HIS A 329 37.51 82.19 66.70
C HIS A 329 37.35 83.72 66.72
N GLY A 330 36.48 84.29 65.88
CA GLY A 330 36.26 85.73 65.76
C GLY A 330 35.12 86.27 66.62
N GLU A 331 34.26 85.40 67.14
CA GLU A 331 33.03 85.78 67.85
C GLU A 331 33.28 86.05 69.34
N ARG A 332 32.67 87.12 69.86
CA ARG A 332 32.82 87.57 71.26
C ARG A 332 31.50 87.56 72.04
N ASP A 333 30.38 87.44 71.34
CA ASP A 333 29.06 87.27 71.94
C ASP A 333 28.86 85.80 72.38
N PRO A 334 28.64 85.53 73.69
CA PRO A 334 28.44 84.17 74.20
C PRO A 334 27.25 83.44 73.56
N GLU A 335 26.17 84.14 73.20
CA GLU A 335 24.96 83.51 72.66
C GLU A 335 25.15 83.14 71.17
N ALA A 336 25.82 83.99 70.40
CA ALA A 336 26.24 83.69 69.03
C ALA A 336 27.23 82.52 68.98
N LEU A 337 28.17 82.45 69.92
CA LEU A 337 29.15 81.36 70.02
C LEU A 337 28.48 80.00 70.33
N ASP A 338 27.49 79.93 71.22
CA ASP A 338 26.72 78.68 71.49
C ASP A 338 26.03 78.18 70.21
N ASN A 339 25.46 79.10 69.43
CA ASN A 339 24.84 78.77 68.14
C ASN A 339 25.84 78.24 67.11
N LEU A 340 27.07 78.80 67.06
CA LEU A 340 28.15 78.30 66.21
C LEU A 340 28.62 76.91 66.62
N PHE A 341 28.77 76.64 67.93
CA PHE A 341 29.11 75.29 68.42
C PHE A 341 28.04 74.26 68.08
N ARG A 342 26.75 74.62 68.15
CA ARG A 342 25.66 73.74 67.69
C ARG A 342 25.77 73.46 66.19
N LEU A 343 26.12 74.46 65.39
CA LEU A 343 26.29 74.33 63.95
C LEU A 343 27.51 73.46 63.59
N ASP A 344 28.64 73.61 64.29
CA ASP A 344 29.81 72.73 64.15
C ASP A 344 29.44 71.28 64.49
N HIS A 345 28.72 71.06 65.59
CA HIS A 345 28.34 69.71 65.99
C HIS A 345 27.43 69.03 64.95
N LEU A 346 26.45 69.76 64.41
CA LEU A 346 25.59 69.29 63.32
C LEU A 346 26.39 68.98 62.05
N THR A 347 27.33 69.86 61.68
CA THR A 347 28.15 69.69 60.48
C THR A 347 29.14 68.53 60.62
N THR A 348 29.70 68.35 61.82
CA THR A 348 30.54 67.19 62.17
C THR A 348 29.74 65.88 62.12
N ARG A 349 28.47 65.88 62.57
CA ARG A 349 27.58 64.73 62.41
C ARG A 349 27.26 64.44 60.94
N MET A 350 27.02 65.46 60.12
CA MET A 350 26.85 65.29 58.66
C MET A 350 28.10 64.69 58.02
N ARG A 351 29.30 65.13 58.41
CA ARG A 351 30.57 64.55 57.92
C ARG A 351 30.70 63.08 58.30
N ARG A 352 30.39 62.71 59.55
CA ARG A 352 30.40 61.31 60.01
C ARG A 352 29.41 60.45 59.23
N ASN A 353 28.20 60.94 58.97
CA ASN A 353 27.22 60.23 58.14
C ASN A 353 27.73 60.05 56.70
N ALA A 354 28.33 61.07 56.11
CA ALA A 354 28.94 60.99 54.77
C ALA A 354 30.21 60.13 54.69
N GLN A 355 30.80 59.76 55.83
CA GLN A 355 31.93 58.82 55.95
C GLN A 355 31.46 57.38 56.27
N SER A 356 30.21 57.22 56.71
CA SER A 356 29.58 55.94 57.06
C SER A 356 28.75 55.35 55.91
N LEU A 357 28.63 56.06 54.80
CA LEU A 357 28.05 55.67 53.51
C LEU A 357 29.18 55.28 52.57
#